data_AF-A0AA86T520-F1
#
_entry.id   AF-A0AA86T520-F1
#
_cell.length_a   1.000
_cell.length_b   1.000
_cell.length_c   1.000
_cell.angle_alpha   90.00
_cell.angle_beta   90.00
_cell.angle_gamma   90.00
#
_symmetry.space_group_name_H-M   'P 1'
#
loop_
_entity.id
_entity.type
_entity.pdbx_description
1 polymer ?
#
loop_
_entity_poly.entity_id
_entity_poly.type
_entity_poly.pdbx_seq_one_letter_code
_entity_poly.pdbx_strand_id
1 'polypeptide(L)'
;MTPLRIPHSIADDLVAHARELAPHECCGLLAGRDRRVTHLYRIANVVAVDGADRLAAFDDAKLSHLAQLSPEERAEIAFVMDAQDLALAQRDMRKKELELLVIYHSHPHDPARPSVTDVKIATDYEDYWPKINLPLPQYLLISLQTPDQPDIKLYDIRQGCVSPASYEILSPGMN
;
A
#
# COMPACT_ATOMS: atom_id res chain seq x y z
N MET A 1 8.43 20.62 -0.05
CA MET A 1 7.89 19.58 0.85
C MET A 1 9.04 18.73 1.34
N THR A 2 9.07 18.35 2.61
CA THR A 2 10.11 17.46 3.16
C THR A 2 9.96 16.07 2.54
N PRO A 3 11.03 15.42 2.04
CA PRO A 3 10.94 14.09 1.45
C PRO A 3 10.55 13.03 2.49
N LEU A 4 10.00 11.90 2.03
CA LEU A 4 9.87 10.71 2.88
C LEU A 4 11.25 10.05 3.01
N ARG A 5 11.63 9.64 4.21
CA ARG A 5 12.92 9.02 4.47
C ARG A 5 12.73 7.53 4.74
N ILE A 6 13.27 6.70 3.85
CA ILE A 6 13.14 5.24 3.92
C ILE A 6 14.53 4.66 4.20
N PRO A 7 14.75 3.98 5.35
CA PRO A 7 15.99 3.24 5.57
C PRO A 7 16.25 2.22 4.46
N HIS A 8 17.51 2.06 4.04
CA HIS A 8 17.88 1.10 2.99
C HIS A 8 17.34 -0.31 3.26
N SER A 9 17.44 -0.79 4.50
CA SER A 9 16.90 -2.10 4.89
C SER A 9 15.40 -2.25 4.65
N ILE A 10 14.62 -1.18 4.85
CA ILE A 10 13.17 -1.21 4.60
C ILE A 10 12.89 -1.15 3.10
N ALA A 11 13.69 -0.40 2.33
CA ALA A 11 13.59 -0.40 0.87
C ALA A 11 13.88 -1.80 0.29
N ASP A 12 14.89 -2.49 0.83
CA ASP A 12 15.20 -3.88 0.47
C ASP A 12 14.05 -4.83 0.84
N ASP A 13 13.49 -4.69 2.04
CA ASP A 13 12.36 -5.51 2.49
C ASP A 13 11.09 -5.30 1.66
N LEU A 14 10.84 -4.08 1.17
CA LEU A 14 9.76 -3.75 0.25
C LEU A 14 9.92 -4.50 -1.08
N VAL A 15 11.10 -4.42 -1.69
CA VAL A 15 11.41 -5.10 -2.95
C VAL A 15 11.38 -6.62 -2.76
N ALA A 16 11.91 -7.12 -1.64
CA ALA A 16 11.87 -8.54 -1.31
C ALA A 16 10.43 -9.04 -1.19
N HIS A 17 9.56 -8.30 -0.52
CA HIS A 17 8.14 -8.65 -0.41
C HIS A 17 7.43 -8.66 -1.76
N ALA A 18 7.69 -7.67 -2.62
CA ALA A 18 7.15 -7.64 -3.97
C ALA A 18 7.59 -8.87 -4.79
N ARG A 19 8.87 -9.26 -4.70
CA ARG A 19 9.41 -10.43 -5.40
C ARG A 19 8.87 -11.75 -4.84
N GLU A 20 8.65 -11.82 -3.53
CA GLU A 20 8.14 -13.02 -2.84
C GLU A 20 6.72 -13.37 -3.29
N LEU A 21 5.88 -12.36 -3.54
CA LEU A 21 4.48 -12.57 -3.94
C LEU A 21 4.25 -12.55 -5.45
N ALA A 22 5.26 -12.17 -6.26
CA ALA A 22 5.14 -12.24 -7.72
C ALA A 22 4.77 -13.68 -8.18
N PRO A 23 3.86 -13.83 -9.15
CA PRO A 23 3.31 -12.82 -10.06
C PRO A 23 2.10 -12.04 -9.50
N HIS A 24 1.75 -12.21 -8.22
CA HIS A 24 0.68 -11.45 -7.57
C HIS A 24 1.21 -10.15 -6.97
N GLU A 25 0.30 -9.18 -6.78
CA GLU A 25 0.63 -7.93 -6.12
C GLU A 25 0.78 -8.11 -4.61
N CYS A 26 1.86 -7.58 -4.04
CA CYS A 26 2.00 -7.39 -2.60
C CYS A 26 1.34 -6.07 -2.17
N CYS A 27 0.94 -5.97 -0.90
CA CYS A 27 0.53 -4.70 -0.31
C CYS A 27 0.95 -4.57 1.16
N GLY A 28 0.95 -3.34 1.66
CA GLY A 28 1.19 -3.10 3.07
C GLY A 28 1.29 -1.63 3.45
N LEU A 29 1.78 -1.41 4.67
CA LEU A 29 1.84 -0.10 5.31
C LEU A 29 3.28 0.22 5.72
N LEU A 30 3.68 1.47 5.55
CA LEU A 30 4.85 2.03 6.21
C LEU A 30 4.42 2.99 7.30
N ALA A 31 5.00 2.82 8.48
CA ALA A 31 4.76 3.72 9.61
C ALA A 31 6.06 4.29 10.15
N GLY A 32 5.94 5.43 10.83
CA GLY A 32 7.08 6.17 11.31
C GLY A 32 6.69 7.45 12.04
N ARG A 33 7.65 8.35 12.18
CA ARG A 33 7.45 9.70 12.73
C ARG A 33 8.28 10.68 11.92
N ASP A 34 7.84 11.94 11.83
CA ASP A 34 8.57 13.02 11.15
C ASP A 34 9.00 12.64 9.73
N ARG A 35 8.10 11.96 9.01
CA ARG A 35 8.34 11.42 7.66
C ARG A 35 9.54 10.48 7.55
N ARG A 36 10.01 9.89 8.64
CA ARG A 36 11.00 8.82 8.66
C ARG A 36 10.30 7.50 8.92
N VAL A 37 10.37 6.60 7.94
CA VAL A 37 9.86 5.24 8.07
C VAL A 37 10.73 4.48 9.06
N THR A 38 10.09 3.79 9.99
CA THR A 38 10.76 2.90 10.95
C THR A 38 10.17 1.49 10.95
N HIS A 39 8.96 1.32 10.42
CA HIS A 39 8.24 0.06 10.43
C HIS A 39 7.59 -0.22 9.07
N LEU A 40 7.73 -1.48 8.65
CA LEU A 40 7.05 -2.08 7.52
C LEU A 40 6.04 -3.10 8.05
N TYR A 41 4.77 -2.97 7.67
CA TYR A 41 3.73 -3.96 7.93
C TYR A 41 3.34 -4.57 6.59
N ARG A 42 3.68 -5.84 6.39
CA ARG A 42 3.17 -6.64 5.26
C ARG A 42 1.73 -7.00 5.58
N ILE A 43 0.80 -6.70 4.69
CA ILE A 43 -0.62 -6.96 4.86
C ILE A 43 -1.03 -7.97 3.81
N ALA A 44 -1.80 -9.00 4.20
CA ALA A 44 -2.32 -9.93 3.21
C ALA A 44 -3.28 -9.21 2.26
N ASN A 45 -3.06 -9.38 0.96
CA ASN A 45 -4.03 -8.97 -0.05
C ASN A 45 -5.17 -9.99 -0.06
N VAL A 46 -6.39 -9.57 0.31
CA VAL A 46 -7.55 -10.47 0.47
C VAL A 46 -7.97 -11.12 -0.86
N VAL A 47 -7.50 -10.61 -2.01
CA VAL A 47 -7.81 -11.23 -3.31
C VAL A 47 -6.80 -12.31 -3.72
N ALA A 48 -5.59 -12.30 -3.18
CA ALA A 48 -4.60 -13.35 -3.43
C ALA A 48 -4.88 -14.63 -2.62
N VAL A 49 -5.81 -14.57 -1.66
CA VAL A 49 -6.22 -15.71 -0.84
C VAL A 49 -7.58 -16.21 -1.34
N ASP A 50 -7.57 -17.39 -1.94
CA ASP A 50 -8.75 -18.11 -2.40
C ASP A 50 -9.91 -18.09 -1.38
N GLY A 51 -11.13 -17.86 -1.87
CA GLY A 51 -12.37 -18.18 -1.17
C GLY A 51 -13.13 -16.99 -0.59
N ALA A 52 -14.40 -16.89 -0.98
CA ALA A 52 -15.35 -15.81 -0.73
C ALA A 52 -15.69 -15.46 0.75
N ASP A 53 -14.92 -15.90 1.74
CA ASP A 53 -15.34 -15.92 3.15
C ASP A 53 -14.75 -14.80 4.03
N ARG A 54 -14.11 -13.77 3.46
CA ARG A 54 -13.78 -12.50 4.17
C ARG A 54 -14.45 -11.25 3.59
N LEU A 55 -15.44 -11.43 2.71
CA LEU A 55 -16.23 -10.35 2.10
C LEU A 55 -17.22 -9.67 3.07
N ALA A 56 -17.41 -10.19 4.29
CA ALA A 56 -18.37 -9.67 5.27
C ALA A 56 -17.95 -8.38 6.00
N ALA A 57 -16.80 -7.77 5.67
CA ALA A 57 -16.29 -6.56 6.33
C ALA A 57 -16.39 -5.28 5.48
N PHE A 58 -16.99 -5.33 4.29
CA PHE A 58 -17.09 -4.17 3.38
C PHE A 58 -18.55 -3.80 3.12
N ASP A 59 -18.79 -2.52 2.82
CA ASP A 59 -20.10 -1.94 2.51
C ASP A 59 -20.70 -2.54 1.21
N ASP A 60 -22.03 -2.71 1.16
CA ASP A 60 -22.78 -3.47 0.14
C ASP A 60 -22.54 -2.98 -1.30
N ALA A 61 -22.25 -1.69 -1.45
CA ALA A 61 -22.00 -1.06 -2.74
C ALA A 61 -20.67 -1.51 -3.38
N LYS A 62 -19.64 -1.82 -2.58
CA LYS A 62 -18.31 -2.22 -3.06
C LYS A 62 -18.25 -3.73 -3.31
N LEU A 63 -18.97 -4.50 -2.49
CA LEU A 63 -19.28 -5.92 -2.69
C LEU A 63 -19.90 -6.18 -4.07
N SER A 64 -20.90 -5.36 -4.44
CA SER A 64 -21.63 -5.52 -5.70
C SER A 64 -20.77 -5.30 -6.94
N HIS A 65 -19.78 -4.41 -6.87
CA HIS A 65 -18.87 -4.13 -7.98
C HIS A 65 -17.77 -5.19 -8.11
N LEU A 66 -17.19 -5.65 -6.99
CA LEU A 66 -16.16 -6.70 -6.98
C LEU A 66 -16.72 -8.08 -7.37
N ALA A 67 -17.98 -8.36 -7.01
CA ALA A 67 -18.67 -9.59 -7.39
C ALA A 67 -18.93 -9.71 -8.91
N GLN A 68 -18.89 -8.60 -9.65
CA GLN A 68 -19.12 -8.56 -11.11
C GLN A 68 -17.83 -8.74 -11.93
N LEU A 69 -16.66 -8.68 -11.29
CA LEU A 69 -15.37 -8.88 -11.95
C LEU A 69 -14.99 -10.36 -11.95
N SER A 70 -14.24 -10.81 -12.95
CA SER A 70 -13.64 -12.15 -12.96
C SER A 70 -12.63 -12.32 -11.81
N PRO A 71 -12.27 -13.55 -11.40
CA PRO A 71 -11.25 -13.77 -10.35
C PRO A 71 -9.90 -13.10 -10.66
N GLU A 72 -9.51 -13.11 -11.94
CA GLU A 72 -8.33 -12.46 -12.49
C GLU A 72 -8.43 -10.93 -12.45
N GLU A 73 -9.55 -10.35 -12.89
CA GLU A 73 -9.77 -8.90 -12.76
C GLU A 73 -9.88 -8.47 -11.30
N ARG A 74 -10.45 -9.27 -10.40
CA ARG A 74 -10.45 -8.98 -8.97
C ARG A 74 -9.02 -8.94 -8.42
N ALA A 75 -8.20 -9.92 -8.80
CA ALA A 75 -6.81 -10.03 -8.35
C ALA A 75 -5.94 -8.88 -8.86
N GLU A 76 -6.26 -8.33 -10.03
CA GLU A 76 -5.64 -7.13 -10.59
C GLU A 76 -6.23 -5.81 -10.05
N ILE A 77 -7.41 -5.80 -9.43
CA ILE A 77 -8.17 -4.55 -9.15
C ILE A 77 -8.42 -4.27 -7.65
N ALA A 78 -8.23 -5.21 -6.73
CA ALA A 78 -8.60 -4.95 -5.33
C ALA A 78 -7.41 -4.82 -4.37
N PHE A 79 -7.06 -3.56 -4.06
CA PHE A 79 -6.52 -3.18 -2.76
C PHE A 79 -7.60 -3.42 -1.70
N VAL A 80 -7.71 -4.67 -1.26
CA VAL A 80 -8.46 -5.03 -0.08
C VAL A 80 -7.42 -5.49 0.94
N MET A 81 -7.02 -4.55 1.79
CA MET A 81 -6.25 -4.90 2.98
C MET A 81 -7.11 -5.77 3.88
N ASP A 82 -6.53 -6.86 4.37
CA ASP A 82 -7.20 -7.66 5.38
C ASP A 82 -7.52 -6.81 6.62
N ALA A 83 -8.78 -6.79 7.03
CA ALA A 83 -9.24 -5.95 8.13
C ALA A 83 -8.59 -6.35 9.46
N GLN A 84 -8.25 -7.64 9.65
CA GLN A 84 -7.58 -8.10 10.86
C GLN A 84 -6.13 -7.64 10.86
N ASP A 85 -5.42 -7.79 9.75
CA ASP A 85 -4.03 -7.32 9.62
C ASP A 85 -3.95 -5.79 9.78
N LEU A 86 -4.86 -5.03 9.17
CA LEU A 86 -4.95 -3.59 9.35
C LEU A 86 -5.20 -3.23 10.81
N ALA A 87 -6.11 -3.91 11.51
CA ALA A 87 -6.39 -3.65 12.92
C ALA A 87 -5.19 -4.01 13.82
N LEU A 88 -4.47 -5.09 13.50
CA LEU A 88 -3.25 -5.49 14.20
C LEU A 88 -2.14 -4.45 13.99
N ALA A 89 -1.91 -4.03 12.75
CA ALA A 89 -0.94 -3.00 12.41
C ALA A 89 -1.28 -1.67 13.10
N GLN A 90 -2.54 -1.24 13.06
CA GLN A 90 -3.01 -0.05 13.77
C GLN A 90 -2.79 -0.14 15.28
N ARG A 91 -3.06 -1.30 15.89
CA ARG A 91 -2.84 -1.50 17.33
C ARG A 91 -1.35 -1.38 17.67
N ASP A 92 -0.47 -1.94 16.86
CA ASP A 92 0.96 -1.86 17.05
C ASP A 92 1.49 -0.43 16.83
N MET A 93 1.02 0.25 15.78
CA MET A 93 1.30 1.67 15.52
C MET A 93 0.91 2.52 16.73
N ARG A 94 -0.29 2.35 17.30
CA ARG A 94 -0.71 3.08 18.50
C ARG A 94 0.19 2.80 19.70
N LYS A 95 0.54 1.52 19.94
CA LYS A 95 1.41 1.13 21.05
C LYS A 95 2.81 1.75 20.96
N LYS A 96 3.31 1.93 19.74
CA LYS A 96 4.62 2.52 19.45
C LYS A 96 4.53 4.02 19.11
N GLU A 97 3.34 4.60 19.21
CA GLU A 97 2.98 5.96 18.82
C GLU A 97 3.55 6.34 17.43
N LEU A 98 3.33 5.47 16.46
CA LEU A 98 3.73 5.67 15.07
C LEU A 98 2.55 6.23 14.27
N GLU A 99 2.89 7.02 13.26
CA GLU A 99 1.96 7.53 12.27
C GLU A 99 2.00 6.64 11.02
N LEU A 100 0.84 6.39 10.41
CA LEU A 100 0.79 5.84 9.06
C LEU A 100 1.36 6.89 8.10
N LEU A 101 2.40 6.53 7.35
CA LEU A 101 3.03 7.42 6.37
C LEU A 101 2.65 7.05 4.94
N VAL A 102 2.64 5.74 4.64
CA VAL A 102 2.50 5.24 3.28
C VAL A 102 1.68 3.97 3.25
N ILE A 103 0.86 3.86 2.22
CA ILE A 103 0.34 2.59 1.71
C ILE A 103 1.19 2.23 0.50
N TYR A 104 1.67 0.99 0.43
CA TYR A 104 2.39 0.53 -0.74
C TYR A 104 1.76 -0.71 -1.35
N HIS A 105 2.00 -0.87 -2.65
CA HIS A 105 1.76 -2.12 -3.37
C HIS A 105 2.76 -2.29 -4.51
N SER A 106 2.78 -3.48 -5.11
CA SER A 106 3.66 -3.79 -6.23
C SER A 106 2.90 -4.04 -7.52
N HIS A 107 3.44 -3.58 -8.63
CA HIS A 107 3.07 -3.94 -9.98
C HIS A 107 4.10 -4.95 -10.55
N PRO A 108 3.76 -6.24 -10.70
CA PRO A 108 4.70 -7.26 -11.16
C PRO A 108 5.14 -7.04 -12.62
N HIS A 109 4.26 -6.54 -13.48
CA HIS A 109 4.49 -6.41 -14.92
C HIS A 109 4.37 -4.98 -15.45
N ASP A 110 3.84 -4.06 -14.63
CA ASP A 110 3.54 -2.68 -15.00
C ASP A 110 4.50 -1.67 -14.35
N PRO A 111 4.67 -0.48 -14.95
CA PRO A 111 5.51 0.56 -14.38
C PRO A 111 4.97 1.03 -13.02
N ALA A 112 5.84 1.66 -12.21
CA ALA A 112 5.51 2.17 -10.88
C ALA A 112 4.71 3.47 -10.98
N ARG A 113 3.53 3.42 -11.61
CA ARG A 113 2.61 4.53 -11.82
C ARG A 113 1.20 4.12 -11.41
N PRO A 114 0.45 4.96 -10.66
CA PRO A 114 -0.92 4.66 -10.29
C PRO A 114 -1.80 4.42 -11.53
N SER A 115 -2.50 3.29 -11.53
CA SER A 115 -3.58 2.96 -12.46
C SER A 115 -4.84 3.78 -12.16
N VAL A 116 -5.82 3.73 -13.06
CA VAL A 116 -7.14 4.35 -12.83
C VAL A 116 -7.81 3.75 -11.59
N THR A 117 -7.63 2.45 -11.36
CA THR A 117 -8.15 1.73 -10.21
C THR A 117 -7.50 2.22 -8.91
N ASP A 118 -6.17 2.36 -8.88
CA ASP A 118 -5.45 2.86 -7.70
C ASP A 118 -5.97 4.23 -7.27
N VAL A 119 -6.15 5.13 -8.24
CA VAL A 119 -6.63 6.49 -8.00
C VAL A 119 -8.06 6.50 -7.48
N LYS A 120 -8.93 5.67 -8.07
CA LYS A 120 -10.32 5.52 -7.60
C LYS A 120 -10.36 5.02 -6.17
N ILE A 121 -9.62 3.94 -5.86
CA ILE A 121 -9.59 3.37 -4.50
C ILE A 121 -9.03 4.38 -3.50
N ALA A 122 -7.90 5.02 -3.81
CA ALA A 122 -7.30 6.04 -2.96
C ALA A 122 -8.28 7.18 -2.64
N THR A 123 -9.06 7.59 -3.64
CA THR A 123 -10.10 8.63 -3.51
C THR A 123 -11.27 8.15 -2.66
N ASP A 124 -11.78 6.93 -2.89
CA ASP A 124 -12.90 6.36 -2.12
C ASP A 124 -12.55 6.21 -0.63
N TYR A 125 -11.29 5.90 -0.30
CA TYR A 125 -10.80 5.77 1.08
C TYR A 125 -10.34 7.09 1.70
N GLU A 126 -10.26 8.18 0.94
CA GLU A 126 -9.78 9.48 1.45
C GLU A 126 -10.59 9.94 2.67
N ASP A 127 -11.91 9.85 2.61
CA ASP A 127 -12.79 10.20 3.73
C ASP A 127 -12.82 9.15 4.85
N TYR A 128 -12.24 7.97 4.64
CA TYR A 128 -12.23 6.88 5.61
C TYR A 128 -11.08 7.01 6.60
N TRP A 129 -9.86 7.38 6.15
CA TRP A 129 -8.68 7.48 7.02
C TRP A 129 -8.89 8.35 8.26
N PRO A 130 -9.45 9.57 8.15
CA PRO A 130 -9.68 10.42 9.31
C PRO A 130 -10.73 9.82 10.27
N LYS A 131 -11.73 9.08 9.76
CA LYS A 131 -12.79 8.45 10.59
C LYS A 131 -12.23 7.36 11.50
N ILE A 132 -11.11 6.75 11.13
CA ILE A 132 -10.40 5.75 11.92
C ILE A 132 -9.15 6.32 12.64
N ASN A 133 -9.08 7.66 12.77
CA ASN A 133 -7.98 8.38 13.41
C ASN A 133 -6.60 8.08 12.81
N LEU A 134 -6.54 7.90 11.49
CA LEU A 134 -5.28 7.81 10.75
C LEU A 134 -5.12 9.03 9.84
N PRO A 135 -3.90 9.55 9.68
CA PRO A 135 -3.63 10.56 8.68
C PRO A 135 -3.80 9.96 7.28
N LEU A 136 -4.00 10.84 6.32
CA LEU A 136 -4.04 10.45 4.93
C LEU A 136 -2.65 9.99 4.47
N PRO A 137 -2.50 8.76 3.96
CA PRO A 137 -1.21 8.23 3.55
C PRO A 137 -0.76 8.77 2.19
N GLN A 138 0.53 8.63 1.90
CA GLN A 138 1.05 8.67 0.54
C GLN A 138 1.04 7.26 -0.08
N TYR A 139 1.11 7.16 -1.39
CA TYR A 139 1.03 5.90 -2.12
C TYR A 139 2.38 5.58 -2.75
N LEU A 140 2.99 4.46 -2.36
CA LEU A 140 4.26 3.99 -2.89
C LEU A 140 4.03 2.78 -3.79
N LEU A 141 4.53 2.86 -5.02
CA LEU A 141 4.42 1.79 -6.00
C LEU A 141 5.79 1.19 -6.26
N ILE A 142 5.83 -0.14 -6.27
CA ILE A 142 7.01 -0.93 -6.58
C ILE A 142 6.78 -1.63 -7.92
N SER A 143 7.55 -1.32 -8.94
CA SER A 143 7.48 -2.05 -10.21
C SER A 143 8.55 -3.12 -10.28
N LEU A 144 8.13 -4.33 -10.68
CA LEU A 144 9.01 -5.43 -11.05
C LEU A 144 9.07 -5.66 -12.57
N GLN A 145 8.52 -4.72 -13.38
CA GLN A 145 8.51 -4.80 -14.84
C GLN A 145 9.91 -5.07 -15.42
N THR A 146 10.95 -4.53 -14.79
CA THR A 146 12.35 -4.90 -15.03
C THR A 146 12.88 -5.62 -13.78
N PRO A 147 12.87 -6.96 -13.73
CA PRO A 147 13.13 -7.71 -12.49
C PRO A 147 14.48 -7.41 -11.81
N ASP A 148 15.51 -7.16 -12.62
CA ASP A 148 16.87 -6.83 -12.15
C ASP A 148 17.03 -5.37 -11.70
N GLN A 149 16.05 -4.51 -12.02
CA GLN A 149 16.05 -3.09 -11.69
C GLN A 149 14.63 -2.67 -11.24
N PRO A 150 14.22 -3.04 -10.01
CA PRO A 150 12.92 -2.66 -9.49
C PRO A 150 12.85 -1.13 -9.34
N ASP A 151 11.73 -0.54 -9.73
CA ASP A 151 11.49 0.91 -9.61
C ASP A 151 10.56 1.19 -8.44
N ILE A 152 10.90 2.21 -7.64
CA ILE A 152 10.07 2.68 -6.52
C ILE A 152 9.66 4.12 -6.81
N LYS A 153 8.37 4.40 -6.74
CA LYS A 153 7.82 5.74 -6.92
C LYS A 153 6.83 6.06 -5.82
N LEU A 154 6.77 7.33 -5.43
CA LEU A 154 5.88 7.83 -4.38
C LEU A 154 4.94 8.89 -4.96
N TYR A 155 3.68 8.85 -4.55
CA TYR A 155 2.63 9.73 -5.04
C TYR A 155 1.77 10.25 -3.89
N ASP A 156 1.35 11.51 -4.02
CA ASP A 156 0.20 12.04 -3.32
C ASP A 156 -1.02 11.89 -4.22
N ILE A 157 -2.07 11.25 -3.70
CA ILE A 157 -3.36 11.10 -4.38
C ILE A 157 -4.42 11.79 -3.52
N ARG A 158 -5.04 12.83 -4.09
CA ARG A 158 -5.98 13.73 -3.41
C ARG A 158 -7.13 14.05 -4.34
N GLN A 159 -8.37 13.77 -3.97
CA GLN A 159 -9.56 14.11 -4.75
C GLN A 159 -9.46 13.66 -6.22
N GLY A 160 -8.90 12.46 -6.45
CA GLY A 160 -8.65 11.92 -7.79
C GLY A 160 -7.45 12.52 -8.54
N CYS A 161 -6.78 13.54 -8.00
CA CYS A 161 -5.56 14.11 -8.57
C CYS A 161 -4.32 13.35 -8.08
N VAL A 162 -3.45 12.98 -9.02
CA VAL A 162 -2.17 12.31 -8.76
C VAL A 162 -1.03 13.31 -8.93
N SER A 163 -0.16 13.39 -7.94
CA SER A 163 1.08 14.19 -8.02
C SER A 163 2.27 13.38 -7.51
N PRO A 164 3.43 13.44 -8.20
CA PRO A 164 4.65 12.80 -7.70
C PRO A 164 5.08 13.42 -6.37
N ALA A 165 5.49 12.57 -5.43
CA ALA A 165 6.04 12.98 -4.15
C ALA A 165 7.50 12.53 -4.02
N SER A 166 8.29 13.27 -3.23
CA SER A 166 9.71 13.00 -3.06
C SER A 166 9.98 12.05 -1.88
N TYR A 167 10.92 11.14 -2.08
CA TYR A 167 11.49 10.30 -1.04
C TYR A 167 13.01 10.19 -1.21
N GLU A 168 13.69 9.81 -0.14
CA GLU A 168 15.11 9.48 -0.14
C GLU A 168 15.34 8.15 0.58
N ILE A 169 16.23 7.33 0.01
CA ILE A 169 16.70 6.11 0.66
C ILE A 169 17.90 6.48 1.50
N LEU A 170 17.81 6.28 2.81
CA LEU A 170 18.89 6.57 3.75
C LEU A 170 19.96 5.48 3.68
N SER A 171 21.22 5.89 3.54
CA SER A 171 22.36 4.99 3.58
C SER A 171 22.42 4.17 4.88
N PRO A 172 22.95 2.94 4.84
CA PRO A 172 23.19 2.15 6.05
C PRO A 172 24.00 2.97 7.08
N GLY A 173 23.49 3.10 8.30
CA GLY A 173 24.17 3.79 9.41
C GLY A 173 23.77 5.26 9.66
N MET A 174 22.87 5.85 8.87
CA MET A 174 22.30 7.17 9.20
C MET A 174 21.15 7.02 10.21
N ASN A 175 21.47 6.99 11.50
CA ASN A 175 20.49 6.99 12.59
C ASN A 175 20.02 8.39 12.96
#